data_AF-A0A8T5SY39-F1
#
_entry.id   AF-A0A8T5SY39-F1
#
_cell.length_a   1.000
_cell.length_b   1.000
_cell.length_c   1.000
_cell.angle_alpha   90.00
_cell.angle_beta   90.00
_cell.angle_gamma   90.00
#
_symmetry.space_group_name_H-M   'P 1'
#
loop_
_entity.id
_entity.type
_entity.pdbx_description
1 polymer ?
#
loop_
_entity_poly.entity_id
_entity_poly.type
_entity_poly.pdbx_seq_one_letter_code
_entity_poly.pdbx_strand_id
1 'polypeptide(L)'
;MKLRLVFRGTLTLIFLWGLLYAVVMGAVALAYVYGGFTEALGMSALILFPVLVALGILLLQFIISPWLLDLSFRWLHRMTWIEVHQLPPHLAQYISDQSQLHNISIKKVGMIHDNMPTALTYGRFKKNARIVLSDGILNLLTEEEQKAVVGHEIGHIVHMDFLFMTIASAVPMILYTFYIFSRGVLRVGAFSSGGDNKAGAYIAIAAVVMLIVSYVFYLISHFLVLFLSRVREYYADRFSGEQTRNPKALSTALVKIAYGMVSAQAQYSETMNDKTVDRRERVRTYRRSASYSHSTRSLNIFDIKAAKGLVMTAYAQSTGGELDPNMIVQAAAWDLESPWGGFLELQSTHPLTAKRLLALDDFSEEIGMKRAYPALGTDQIRESLWDEFLVDIFLLYIVPILTLVLPGLGAVSYFINNNTQWMWIGIGSGLGLAALLWIWRVKVRYPKLPEEIPLITAMTAVTDVSDEGYAEASPFRGKPIRLQGTIIGRGTPGYYLSEDVVLQDPSGIITLDYNPLFGFMRLFSALFRVDRLIGNQVTVIGWYRRTPRPIVMIKRMESTTDQVFRSNKDIAGWIFVGLLFLGALICIFMGLPPMF
;
A
#
# COMPACT_ATOMS: atom_id res chain seq x y z
N MET A 1 14.15 -1.88 -24.17
CA MET A 1 13.21 -1.51 -23.09
C MET A 1 12.24 -0.34 -23.40
N LYS A 2 12.70 0.83 -23.87
CA LYS A 2 11.90 2.07 -24.07
C LYS A 2 10.59 1.90 -24.87
N LEU A 3 10.64 1.20 -26.00
CA LEU A 3 9.45 0.94 -26.83
C LEU A 3 8.36 0.15 -26.08
N ARG A 4 8.76 -0.80 -25.22
CA ARG A 4 7.82 -1.58 -24.40
C ARG A 4 7.12 -0.71 -23.35
N LEU A 5 7.84 0.26 -22.76
CA LEU A 5 7.24 1.21 -21.82
C LEU A 5 6.25 2.16 -22.53
N VAL A 6 6.55 2.58 -23.76
CA VAL A 6 5.64 3.43 -24.58
C VAL A 6 4.39 2.65 -24.90
N PHE A 7 4.56 1.43 -25.41
CA PHE A 7 3.45 0.56 -25.72
C PHE A 7 2.54 0.30 -24.50
N ARG A 8 3.11 -0.05 -23.33
CA ARG A 8 2.35 -0.28 -22.09
C ARG A 8 1.59 0.96 -21.62
N GLY A 9 2.23 2.13 -21.66
CA GLY A 9 1.59 3.40 -21.27
C GLY A 9 0.45 3.77 -22.21
N THR A 10 0.68 3.71 -23.52
CA THR A 10 -0.34 4.01 -24.54
C THR A 10 -1.51 3.04 -24.48
N LEU A 11 -1.26 1.73 -24.34
CA LEU A 11 -2.31 0.73 -24.24
C LEU A 11 -3.19 0.96 -23.00
N THR A 12 -2.57 1.27 -21.86
CA THR A 12 -3.30 1.60 -20.62
C THR A 12 -4.21 2.81 -20.81
N LEU A 13 -3.74 3.86 -21.49
CA LEU A 13 -4.58 5.02 -21.80
C LEU A 13 -5.72 4.69 -22.75
N ILE A 14 -5.47 3.93 -23.82
CA ILE A 14 -6.51 3.49 -24.76
C ILE A 14 -7.58 2.71 -24.01
N PHE A 15 -7.19 1.80 -23.12
CA PHE A 15 -8.13 1.00 -22.34
C PHE A 15 -8.90 1.85 -21.32
N LEU A 16 -8.25 2.80 -20.64
CA LEU A 16 -8.91 3.74 -19.73
C LEU A 16 -9.98 4.58 -20.44
N TRP A 17 -9.62 5.24 -21.53
CA TRP A 17 -10.55 6.08 -22.28
C TRP A 17 -11.61 5.27 -23.03
N GLY A 18 -11.26 4.07 -23.50
CA GLY A 18 -12.19 3.11 -24.09
C GLY A 18 -13.25 2.62 -23.10
N LEU A 19 -12.86 2.36 -21.85
CA LEU A 19 -13.77 1.99 -20.77
C LEU A 19 -14.71 3.15 -20.41
N LEU A 20 -14.22 4.39 -20.33
CA LEU A 20 -15.07 5.56 -20.16
C LEU A 20 -16.06 5.71 -21.33
N TYR A 21 -15.57 5.60 -22.56
CA TYR A 21 -16.39 5.67 -23.76
C TYR A 21 -17.49 4.61 -23.75
N ALA A 22 -17.18 3.37 -23.39
CA ALA A 22 -18.16 2.29 -23.28
C ALA A 22 -19.25 2.60 -22.26
N VAL A 23 -18.92 3.19 -21.11
CA VAL A 23 -19.92 3.59 -20.09
C VAL A 23 -20.80 4.72 -20.59
N VAL A 24 -20.21 5.76 -21.17
CA VAL A 24 -20.95 6.92 -21.67
C VAL A 24 -21.88 6.50 -22.82
N MET A 25 -21.37 5.74 -23.79
CA MET A 25 -22.17 5.24 -24.90
C MET A 25 -23.21 4.22 -24.45
N GLY A 26 -22.90 3.37 -23.48
CA GLY A 26 -23.86 2.46 -22.87
C GLY A 26 -25.00 3.22 -22.19
N ALA A 27 -24.70 4.30 -21.47
CA ALA A 27 -25.71 5.17 -20.87
C ALA A 27 -26.60 5.86 -21.93
N VAL A 28 -26.00 6.36 -23.01
CA VAL A 28 -26.73 6.97 -24.13
C VAL A 28 -27.62 5.95 -24.84
N ALA A 29 -27.11 4.74 -25.10
CA ALA A 29 -27.87 3.67 -25.73
C ALA A 29 -29.05 3.23 -24.86
N LEU A 30 -28.84 3.10 -23.55
CA LEU A 30 -29.90 2.81 -22.59
C LEU A 30 -30.98 3.90 -22.59
N ALA A 31 -30.56 5.17 -22.56
CA ALA A 31 -31.47 6.30 -22.65
C ALA A 31 -32.31 6.29 -23.93
N TYR A 32 -31.69 5.95 -25.07
CA TYR A 32 -32.37 5.84 -26.36
C TYR A 32 -33.38 4.68 -26.40
N VAL A 33 -33.01 3.50 -25.89
CA VAL A 33 -33.86 2.30 -25.92
C VAL A 33 -35.11 2.47 -25.05
N TYR A 34 -34.99 3.10 -23.88
CA TYR A 34 -36.10 3.19 -22.93
C TYR A 34 -36.92 4.47 -23.02
N GLY A 35 -36.36 5.57 -23.55
CA GLY A 35 -37.05 6.87 -23.65
C GLY A 35 -37.23 7.41 -25.08
N GLY A 36 -36.67 6.74 -26.10
CA GLY A 36 -36.68 7.23 -27.48
C GLY A 36 -35.74 8.42 -27.72
N PHE A 37 -35.71 8.94 -28.95
CA PHE A 37 -34.75 9.98 -29.36
C PHE A 37 -34.91 11.31 -28.60
N THR A 38 -36.15 11.72 -28.33
CA THR A 38 -36.46 12.98 -27.63
C THR A 38 -36.08 12.94 -26.15
N GLU A 39 -36.30 11.82 -25.45
CA GLU A 39 -35.86 11.70 -24.07
C GLU A 39 -34.36 11.41 -23.95
N ALA A 40 -33.74 10.77 -24.95
CA ALA A 40 -32.28 10.63 -24.99
C ALA A 40 -31.56 11.99 -25.05
N LEU A 41 -32.12 12.95 -25.80
CA LEU A 41 -31.66 14.35 -25.82
C LEU A 41 -31.93 15.09 -24.50
N GLY A 42 -32.99 14.74 -23.76
CA GLY A 42 -33.23 15.26 -22.42
C GLY A 42 -32.29 14.68 -21.36
N MET A 43 -31.99 13.37 -21.46
CA MET A 43 -31.07 12.65 -20.58
C MET A 43 -29.60 12.91 -20.87
N SER A 44 -29.25 13.51 -22.02
CA SER A 44 -27.88 13.94 -22.28
C SER A 44 -27.39 14.96 -21.25
N ALA A 45 -28.29 15.77 -20.67
CA ALA A 45 -27.96 16.66 -19.55
C ALA A 45 -27.54 15.88 -18.29
N LEU A 46 -28.20 14.75 -17.99
CA LEU A 46 -27.88 13.88 -16.86
C LEU A 46 -26.53 13.15 -17.03
N ILE A 47 -26.08 12.95 -18.27
CA ILE A 47 -24.77 12.35 -18.57
C ILE A 47 -23.68 13.45 -18.61
N LEU A 48 -23.96 14.58 -19.25
CA LEU A 48 -23.03 15.68 -19.41
C LEU A 48 -22.72 16.37 -18.07
N PHE A 49 -23.71 16.52 -17.20
CA PHE A 49 -23.53 17.22 -15.92
C PHE A 49 -22.47 16.56 -15.01
N PRO A 50 -22.51 15.24 -14.73
CA PRO A 50 -21.44 14.53 -14.01
C PRO A 50 -20.06 14.71 -14.64
N VAL A 51 -19.97 14.67 -15.97
CA VAL A 51 -18.70 14.87 -16.70
C VAL A 51 -18.17 16.29 -16.48
N LEU A 52 -19.02 17.32 -16.65
CA LEU A 52 -18.63 18.71 -16.44
C LEU A 52 -18.24 18.99 -14.99
N VAL A 53 -18.96 18.43 -14.01
CA VAL A 53 -18.62 18.53 -12.59
C VAL A 53 -17.27 17.88 -12.31
N ALA A 54 -17.04 16.65 -12.81
CA ALA A 54 -15.77 15.96 -12.64
C ALA A 54 -14.60 16.72 -13.27
N LEU A 55 -14.76 17.20 -14.51
CA LEU A 55 -13.76 18.00 -15.21
C LEU A 55 -13.53 19.36 -14.53
N GLY A 56 -14.58 19.99 -14.01
CA GLY A 56 -14.50 21.24 -13.27
C GLY A 56 -13.69 21.09 -11.97
N ILE A 57 -13.98 20.04 -11.19
CA ILE A 57 -13.22 19.72 -9.97
C ILE A 57 -11.76 19.40 -10.32
N LEU A 58 -11.53 18.60 -11.36
CA LEU A 58 -10.18 18.22 -11.78
C LEU A 58 -9.37 19.40 -12.29
N LEU A 59 -9.98 20.30 -13.07
CA LEU A 59 -9.36 21.54 -13.52
C LEU A 59 -9.01 22.45 -12.34
N LEU A 60 -9.94 22.61 -11.40
CA LEU A 60 -9.74 23.39 -10.18
C LEU A 60 -8.59 22.81 -9.35
N GLN A 61 -8.55 21.49 -9.16
CA GLN A 61 -7.46 20.80 -8.47
C GLN A 61 -6.13 20.99 -9.22
N PHE A 62 -6.11 20.84 -10.54
CA PHE A 62 -4.89 21.02 -11.34
C PHE A 62 -4.33 22.44 -11.20
N ILE A 63 -5.19 23.46 -11.21
CA ILE A 63 -4.78 24.87 -11.06
C ILE A 63 -4.27 25.15 -9.64
N ILE A 64 -4.98 24.68 -8.62
CA ILE A 64 -4.70 24.98 -7.21
C ILE A 64 -3.55 24.12 -6.64
N SER A 65 -3.31 22.92 -7.19
CA SER A 65 -2.42 21.93 -6.59
C SER A 65 -1.01 22.44 -6.27
N PRO A 66 -0.27 23.20 -7.12
CA PRO A 66 1.08 23.62 -6.76
C PRO A 66 1.09 24.64 -5.61
N TRP A 67 0.07 25.48 -5.54
CA TRP A 67 -0.08 26.44 -4.43
C TRP A 67 -0.41 25.72 -3.13
N LEU A 68 -1.29 24.71 -3.18
CA LEU A 68 -1.63 23.89 -2.02
C LEU A 68 -0.41 23.11 -1.51
N LEU A 69 0.39 22.54 -2.43
CA LEU A 69 1.62 21.84 -2.08
C LEU A 69 2.67 22.78 -1.48
N ASP A 70 2.90 23.96 -2.08
CA ASP A 70 3.78 24.99 -1.51
C ASP A 70 3.38 25.32 -0.06
N LEU A 71 2.07 25.55 0.16
CA LEU A 71 1.52 25.86 1.47
C LEU A 71 1.74 24.70 2.44
N SER A 72 1.44 23.46 2.03
CA SER A 72 1.64 22.29 2.89
C SER A 72 3.11 22.08 3.24
N PHE A 73 4.02 22.21 2.28
CA PHE A 73 5.46 22.01 2.51
C PHE A 73 6.04 23.11 3.40
N ARG A 74 5.67 24.37 3.19
CA ARG A 74 6.12 25.47 4.05
C ARG A 74 5.56 25.36 5.47
N TRP A 75 4.28 25.00 5.59
CA TRP A 75 3.60 24.96 6.89
C TRP A 75 3.96 23.73 7.72
N LEU A 76 3.92 22.54 7.12
CA LEU A 76 4.13 21.27 7.81
C LEU A 76 5.61 20.88 7.87
N HIS A 77 6.41 21.25 6.87
CA HIS A 77 7.77 20.75 6.68
C HIS A 77 8.84 21.84 6.74
N ARG A 78 8.43 23.10 7.01
CA ARG A 78 9.31 24.27 7.09
C ARG A 78 10.24 24.38 5.89
N MET A 79 9.77 23.94 4.74
CA MET A 79 10.53 23.96 3.51
C MET A 79 10.92 25.41 3.18
N THR A 80 12.21 25.63 2.96
CA THR A 80 12.76 26.92 2.54
C THR A 80 13.03 26.88 1.04
N TRP A 81 12.97 28.02 0.37
CA TRP A 81 13.35 28.10 -1.04
C TRP A 81 14.77 28.63 -1.12
N ILE A 82 15.67 27.83 -1.68
CA ILE A 82 17.05 28.23 -1.96
C ILE A 82 17.26 28.41 -3.47
N GLU A 83 18.26 29.21 -3.82
CA GLU A 83 18.66 29.36 -5.21
C GLU A 83 19.53 28.17 -5.64
N VAL A 84 19.46 27.78 -6.91
CA VAL A 84 20.18 26.60 -7.43
C VAL A 84 21.69 26.70 -7.17
N HIS A 85 22.27 27.91 -7.20
CA HIS A 85 23.69 28.12 -6.94
C HIS A 85 24.10 27.84 -5.48
N GLN A 86 23.15 27.74 -4.54
CA GLN A 86 23.41 27.44 -3.13
C GLN A 86 23.49 25.93 -2.87
N LEU A 87 23.07 25.11 -3.84
CA LEU A 87 23.26 23.67 -3.77
C LEU A 87 24.74 23.30 -3.96
N PRO A 88 25.13 22.07 -3.57
CA PRO A 88 26.44 21.55 -3.90
C PRO A 88 26.79 21.76 -5.39
N PRO A 89 28.03 22.20 -5.73
CA PRO A 89 28.38 22.62 -7.09
C PRO A 89 28.07 21.59 -8.17
N HIS A 90 28.33 20.30 -7.90
CA HIS A 90 28.05 19.20 -8.82
C HIS A 90 26.57 19.07 -9.16
N LEU A 91 25.70 19.35 -8.19
CA LEU A 91 24.26 19.23 -8.34
C LEU A 91 23.66 20.49 -8.99
N ALA A 92 24.14 21.67 -8.59
CA ALA A 92 23.76 22.94 -9.19
C ALA A 92 24.06 22.95 -10.70
N GLN A 93 25.26 22.49 -11.08
CA GLN A 93 25.66 22.35 -12.48
C GLN A 93 24.76 21.34 -13.21
N TYR A 94 24.55 20.15 -12.65
CA TYR A 94 23.69 19.14 -13.26
C TYR A 94 22.26 19.65 -13.49
N ILE A 95 21.64 20.31 -12.51
CA ILE A 95 20.30 20.90 -12.66
C ILE A 95 20.29 21.97 -13.75
N SER A 96 21.32 22.82 -13.81
CA SER A 96 21.44 23.85 -14.85
C SER A 96 21.55 23.24 -16.25
N ASP A 97 22.43 22.26 -16.43
CA ASP A 97 22.66 21.60 -17.72
C ASP A 97 21.38 20.91 -18.22
N GLN A 98 20.72 20.16 -17.33
CA GLN A 98 19.45 19.49 -17.64
C GLN A 98 18.31 20.49 -17.90
N SER A 99 18.30 21.61 -17.18
CA SER A 99 17.30 22.67 -17.39
C SER A 99 17.44 23.31 -18.77
N GLN A 100 18.68 23.55 -19.22
CA GLN A 100 18.96 24.07 -20.55
C GLN A 100 18.63 23.04 -21.64
N LEU A 101 19.10 21.80 -21.47
CA LEU A 101 18.91 20.72 -22.44
C LEU A 101 17.42 20.41 -22.70
N HIS A 102 16.60 20.45 -21.65
CA HIS A 102 15.19 20.07 -21.73
C HIS A 102 14.20 21.23 -21.66
N ASN A 103 14.69 22.48 -21.71
CA ASN A 103 13.89 23.70 -21.64
C ASN A 103 12.97 23.74 -20.40
N ILE A 104 13.57 23.47 -19.24
CA ILE A 104 12.92 23.50 -17.93
C ILE A 104 13.38 24.78 -17.22
N SER A 105 12.49 25.41 -16.45
CA SER A 105 12.82 26.65 -15.72
C SER A 105 12.85 26.45 -14.20
N ILE A 106 13.76 25.61 -13.72
CA ILE A 106 14.03 25.46 -12.28
C ILE A 106 14.96 26.58 -11.84
N LYS A 107 14.41 27.58 -11.13
CA LYS A 107 15.20 28.69 -10.57
C LYS A 107 15.46 28.56 -9.06
N LYS A 108 14.60 27.83 -8.37
CA LYS A 108 14.66 27.61 -6.93
C LYS A 108 14.37 26.16 -6.62
N VAL A 109 15.05 25.63 -5.61
CA VAL A 109 14.83 24.29 -5.08
C VAL A 109 14.29 24.44 -3.66
N GLY A 110 13.27 23.65 -3.34
CA GLY A 110 12.77 23.58 -1.97
C GLY A 110 13.70 22.73 -1.13
N MET A 111 14.21 23.25 -0.03
CA MET A 111 15.03 22.50 0.91
C MET A 111 14.27 22.20 2.18
N ILE A 112 14.37 20.96 2.63
CA ILE A 112 13.81 20.49 3.88
C ILE A 112 14.97 20.11 4.80
N HIS A 113 15.05 20.84 5.92
CA HIS A 113 16.11 20.70 6.89
C HIS A 113 15.85 19.56 7.87
N ASP A 114 15.85 18.34 7.35
CA ASP A 114 15.68 17.10 8.10
C ASP A 114 16.56 15.98 7.54
N ASN A 115 16.96 15.05 8.42
CA ASN A 115 17.85 13.93 8.09
C ASN A 115 17.14 12.80 7.35
N MET A 116 15.80 12.81 7.27
CA MET A 116 15.04 11.86 6.47
C MET A 116 15.35 12.07 4.98
N PRO A 117 15.99 11.12 4.28
CA PRO A 117 16.33 11.28 2.87
C PRO A 117 15.05 11.25 2.03
N THR A 118 14.78 12.31 1.28
CA THR A 118 13.64 12.41 0.36
C THR A 118 13.95 13.39 -0.74
N ALA A 119 13.58 13.00 -1.96
CA ALA A 119 13.49 13.87 -3.11
C ALA A 119 12.08 13.73 -3.69
N LEU A 120 11.55 14.83 -4.22
CA LEU A 120 10.27 14.84 -4.91
C LEU A 120 10.17 16.03 -5.86
N THR A 121 9.27 15.89 -6.83
CA THR A 121 8.96 16.94 -7.79
C THR A 121 7.45 17.12 -7.93
N TYR A 122 7.02 18.37 -8.07
CA TYR A 122 5.63 18.69 -8.38
C TYR A 122 5.54 19.92 -9.29
N GLY A 123 4.39 20.08 -9.94
CA GLY A 123 4.11 21.22 -10.79
C GLY A 123 2.97 20.93 -11.76
N ARG A 124 2.84 21.79 -12.78
CA ARG A 124 1.83 21.64 -13.84
C ARG A 124 2.46 21.41 -15.20
N PHE A 125 3.51 22.16 -15.50
CA PHE A 125 4.23 22.19 -16.77
C PHE A 125 5.73 22.33 -16.53
N LYS A 126 6.56 22.08 -17.54
CA LYS A 126 8.03 22.23 -17.49
C LYS A 126 8.48 23.59 -16.95
N LYS A 127 7.76 24.66 -17.32
CA LYS A 127 8.06 26.03 -16.87
C LYS A 127 7.60 26.38 -15.45
N ASN A 128 6.88 25.47 -14.80
CA ASN A 128 6.31 25.66 -13.46
C ASN A 128 6.64 24.47 -12.53
N ALA A 129 7.64 23.67 -12.90
CA ALA A 129 8.06 22.53 -12.11
C ALA A 129 8.92 23.00 -10.93
N ARG A 130 8.83 22.26 -9.83
CA ARG A 130 9.52 22.50 -8.58
C ARG A 130 10.13 21.20 -8.12
N ILE A 131 11.40 21.25 -7.72
CA ILE A 131 12.12 20.14 -7.09
C ILE A 131 12.25 20.47 -5.61
N VAL A 132 12.04 19.47 -4.76
CA VAL A 132 12.27 19.53 -3.32
C VAL A 132 13.23 18.44 -2.91
N LEU A 133 14.26 18.80 -2.15
CA LEU A 133 15.28 17.92 -1.62
C LEU A 133 15.35 18.08 -0.10
N SER A 134 15.75 17.02 0.61
CA SER A 134 16.09 17.10 2.02
C SER A 134 17.60 17.10 2.25
N ASP A 135 18.02 17.64 3.40
CA ASP A 135 19.41 17.56 3.85
C ASP A 135 19.85 16.08 3.97
N GLY A 136 18.93 15.17 4.33
CA GLY A 136 19.15 13.73 4.32
C GLY A 136 19.63 13.17 2.96
N ILE A 137 19.14 13.67 1.83
CA ILE A 137 19.63 13.26 0.49
C ILE A 137 21.06 13.75 0.26
N LEU A 138 21.33 15.00 0.61
CA LEU A 138 22.63 15.63 0.37
C LEU A 138 23.73 15.03 1.25
N ASN A 139 23.39 14.58 2.46
CA ASN A 139 24.34 14.04 3.42
C ASN A 139 24.55 12.52 3.28
N LEU A 140 23.53 11.78 2.83
CA LEU A 140 23.58 10.32 2.76
C LEU A 140 24.13 9.79 1.43
N LEU A 141 23.86 10.49 0.34
CA LEU A 141 24.19 10.03 -1.00
C LEU A 141 25.50 10.62 -1.50
N THR A 142 26.25 9.84 -2.27
CA THR A 142 27.42 10.32 -3.02
C THR A 142 27.01 11.28 -4.13
N GLU A 143 27.96 12.04 -4.70
CA GLU A 143 27.68 13.02 -5.75
C GLU A 143 26.95 12.41 -6.97
N GLU A 144 27.37 11.22 -7.38
CA GLU A 144 26.76 10.49 -8.52
C GLU A 144 25.35 9.97 -8.18
N GLU A 145 25.15 9.50 -6.94
CA GLU A 145 23.83 9.08 -6.45
C GLU A 145 22.86 10.28 -6.33
N GLN A 146 23.35 11.46 -5.89
CA GLN A 146 22.56 12.69 -5.86
C GLN A 146 22.13 13.12 -7.27
N LYS A 147 23.05 13.10 -8.25
CA LYS A 147 22.72 13.37 -9.66
C LYS A 147 21.71 12.37 -10.20
N ALA A 148 21.83 11.09 -9.85
CA ALA A 148 20.90 10.05 -10.29
C ALA A 148 19.49 10.24 -9.71
N VAL A 149 19.37 10.56 -8.42
CA VAL A 149 18.09 10.85 -7.78
C VAL A 149 17.45 12.10 -8.40
N VAL A 150 18.20 13.19 -8.54
CA VAL A 150 17.69 14.41 -9.18
C VAL A 150 17.41 14.21 -10.68
N GLY A 151 18.18 13.35 -11.35
CA GLY A 151 17.92 12.94 -12.73
C GLY A 151 16.57 12.23 -12.89
N HIS A 152 16.23 11.36 -11.94
CA HIS A 152 14.93 10.69 -11.90
C HIS A 152 13.79 11.72 -11.75
N GLU A 153 13.94 12.63 -10.78
CA GLU A 153 13.01 13.74 -10.53
C GLU A 153 12.81 14.66 -11.74
N ILE A 154 13.90 15.01 -12.43
CA ILE A 154 13.86 15.77 -13.69
C ILE A 154 13.15 14.97 -14.78
N GLY A 155 13.30 13.64 -14.81
CA GLY A 155 12.59 12.75 -15.72
C GLY A 155 11.07 12.94 -15.66
N HIS A 156 10.49 13.08 -14.47
CA HIS A 156 9.05 13.37 -14.31
C HIS A 156 8.66 14.73 -14.91
N ILE A 157 9.54 15.73 -14.83
CA ILE A 157 9.33 17.06 -15.43
C ILE A 157 9.39 16.98 -16.95
N VAL A 158 10.42 16.32 -17.49
CA VAL A 158 10.68 16.19 -18.93
C VAL A 158 9.50 15.50 -19.62
N HIS A 159 8.98 14.45 -19.01
CA HIS A 159 7.86 13.69 -19.54
C HIS A 159 6.49 14.25 -19.15
N MET A 160 6.43 15.32 -18.35
CA MET A 160 5.20 15.99 -17.91
C MET A 160 4.22 15.07 -17.17
N ASP A 161 4.76 14.28 -16.24
CA ASP A 161 4.01 13.23 -15.55
C ASP A 161 2.82 13.79 -14.76
N PHE A 162 2.97 15.00 -14.22
CA PHE A 162 1.88 15.71 -13.53
C PHE A 162 0.64 15.88 -14.42
N LEU A 163 0.82 16.36 -15.65
CA LEU A 163 -0.28 16.56 -16.59
C LEU A 163 -0.82 15.22 -17.10
N PHE A 164 0.08 14.31 -17.45
CA PHE A 164 -0.26 13.00 -18.00
C PHE A 164 -1.09 12.17 -17.01
N MET A 165 -0.65 12.10 -15.75
CA MET A 165 -1.38 11.41 -14.68
C MET A 165 -2.69 12.13 -14.32
N THR A 166 -2.74 13.46 -14.43
CA THR A 166 -3.99 14.22 -14.25
C THR A 166 -5.02 13.85 -15.32
N ILE A 167 -4.62 13.78 -16.59
CA ILE A 167 -5.50 13.35 -17.70
C ILE A 167 -5.96 11.90 -17.50
N ALA A 168 -5.06 10.99 -17.13
CA ALA A 168 -5.44 9.61 -16.86
C ALA A 168 -6.42 9.48 -15.69
N SER A 169 -6.24 10.29 -14.64
CA SER A 169 -7.10 10.32 -13.44
C SER A 169 -8.48 10.92 -13.70
N ALA A 170 -8.71 11.58 -14.83
CA ALA A 170 -10.03 12.09 -15.21
C ALA A 170 -11.05 10.96 -15.38
N VAL A 171 -10.63 9.80 -15.92
CA VAL A 171 -11.51 8.65 -16.14
C VAL A 171 -12.12 8.11 -14.84
N PRO A 172 -11.34 7.66 -13.82
CA PRO A 172 -11.92 7.21 -12.56
C PRO A 172 -12.72 8.31 -11.85
N MET A 173 -12.30 9.58 -11.96
CA MET A 173 -13.06 10.70 -11.38
C MET A 173 -14.45 10.85 -11.99
N ILE A 174 -14.56 10.78 -13.33
CA ILE A 174 -15.82 10.83 -14.05
C ILE A 174 -16.70 9.62 -13.69
N LEU A 175 -16.15 8.40 -13.68
CA LEU A 175 -16.88 7.18 -13.34
C LEU A 175 -17.40 7.21 -11.89
N TYR A 176 -16.58 7.68 -10.95
CA TYR A 176 -16.99 7.85 -9.56
C TYR A 176 -18.09 8.90 -9.42
N THR A 177 -18.02 9.98 -10.21
CA THR A 177 -19.06 11.00 -10.26
C THR A 177 -20.36 10.39 -10.80
N PHE A 178 -20.33 9.58 -11.87
CA PHE A 178 -21.52 8.83 -12.32
C PHE A 178 -22.12 7.95 -11.23
N TYR A 179 -21.29 7.26 -10.45
CA TYR A 179 -21.76 6.47 -9.31
C TYR A 179 -22.48 7.33 -8.25
N ILE A 180 -21.88 8.45 -7.85
CA ILE A 180 -22.49 9.38 -6.87
C ILE A 180 -23.83 9.91 -7.38
N PHE A 181 -23.88 10.35 -8.64
CA PHE A 181 -25.08 10.91 -9.25
C PHE A 181 -26.19 9.86 -9.40
N SER A 182 -25.86 8.66 -9.85
CA SER A 182 -26.82 7.54 -9.95
C SER A 182 -27.43 7.19 -8.59
N ARG A 183 -26.60 7.20 -7.54
CA ARG A 183 -27.08 7.03 -6.15
C ARG A 183 -27.99 8.16 -5.70
N GLY A 184 -27.72 9.39 -6.11
CA GLY A 184 -28.58 10.56 -5.87
C GLY A 184 -29.95 10.42 -6.54
N VAL A 185 -29.97 10.04 -7.82
CA VAL A 185 -31.20 9.81 -8.61
C VAL A 185 -32.08 8.75 -7.95
N LEU A 186 -31.50 7.62 -7.52
CA LEU A 186 -32.26 6.56 -6.84
C LEU A 186 -32.87 7.03 -5.51
N ARG A 187 -32.17 7.86 -4.74
CA ARG A 187 -32.71 8.41 -3.49
C ARG A 187 -33.89 9.36 -3.75
N VAL A 188 -33.74 10.29 -4.68
CA VAL A 188 -34.80 11.27 -5.01
C VAL A 188 -35.99 10.58 -5.67
N GLY A 189 -35.75 9.62 -6.57
CA GLY A 189 -36.78 8.81 -7.22
C GLY A 189 -37.57 7.94 -6.25
N ALA A 190 -36.93 7.40 -5.20
CA ALA A 190 -37.61 6.62 -4.16
C ALA A 190 -38.61 7.46 -3.33
N PHE A 191 -38.46 8.78 -3.26
CA PHE A 191 -39.41 9.67 -2.58
C PHE A 191 -40.55 10.19 -3.48
N SER A 192 -40.47 9.99 -4.81
CA SER A 192 -41.46 10.49 -5.78
C SER A 192 -42.42 9.40 -6.30
N SER A 193 -42.43 8.21 -5.70
CA SER A 193 -43.21 7.04 -6.13
C SER A 193 -44.69 7.15 -5.76
N GLY A 194 -45.42 8.10 -6.36
CA GLY A 194 -46.84 7.95 -6.63
C GLY A 194 -47.01 7.04 -7.85
N GLY A 195 -47.63 5.88 -7.65
CA GLY A 195 -47.71 4.79 -8.65
C GLY A 195 -48.54 5.15 -9.88
N ASP A 196 -47.89 5.09 -11.06
CA ASP A 196 -48.45 4.66 -12.36
C ASP A 196 -47.56 5.03 -13.57
N ASN A 197 -46.44 5.75 -13.36
CA ASN A 197 -45.53 6.08 -14.45
C ASN A 197 -44.51 4.97 -14.75
N LYS A 198 -44.76 4.19 -15.82
CA LYS A 198 -43.79 3.23 -16.39
C LYS A 198 -42.42 3.85 -16.65
N ALA A 199 -42.38 5.12 -17.07
CA ALA A 199 -41.15 5.89 -17.26
C ALA A 199 -40.28 5.99 -15.98
N GLY A 200 -40.90 6.14 -14.80
CA GLY A 200 -40.19 6.22 -13.52
C GLY A 200 -39.50 4.90 -13.13
N ALA A 201 -40.14 3.76 -13.43
CA ALA A 201 -39.56 2.44 -13.20
C ALA A 201 -38.34 2.19 -14.11
N TYR A 202 -38.40 2.59 -15.38
CA TYR A 202 -37.27 2.48 -16.30
C TYR A 202 -36.08 3.35 -15.88
N ILE A 203 -36.33 4.58 -15.43
CA ILE A 203 -35.29 5.47 -14.89
C ILE A 203 -34.62 4.85 -13.65
N ALA A 204 -35.40 4.22 -12.76
CA ALA A 204 -34.85 3.55 -11.60
C ALA A 204 -33.95 2.35 -11.99
N ILE A 205 -34.40 1.50 -12.92
CA ILE A 205 -33.59 0.38 -13.42
C ILE A 205 -32.30 0.90 -14.07
N ALA A 206 -32.40 1.92 -14.92
CA ALA A 206 -31.25 2.53 -15.58
C ALA A 206 -30.26 3.09 -14.56
N ALA A 207 -30.73 3.77 -13.52
CA ALA A 207 -29.89 4.30 -12.45
C ALA A 207 -29.22 3.19 -11.62
N VAL A 208 -29.89 2.05 -11.39
CA VAL A 208 -29.27 0.88 -10.73
C VAL A 208 -28.16 0.28 -11.61
N VAL A 209 -28.43 0.06 -12.90
CA VAL A 209 -27.44 -0.46 -13.84
C VAL A 209 -26.22 0.48 -13.90
N MET A 210 -26.46 1.79 -14.06
CA MET A 210 -25.40 2.79 -14.07
C MET A 210 -24.63 2.85 -12.75
N LEU A 211 -25.29 2.72 -11.60
CA LEU A 211 -24.64 2.67 -10.30
C LEU A 211 -23.65 1.51 -10.19
N ILE A 212 -24.08 0.30 -10.58
CA ILE A 212 -23.24 -0.90 -10.51
C ILE A 212 -22.09 -0.81 -11.52
N VAL A 213 -22.41 -0.50 -12.79
CA VAL A 213 -21.43 -0.47 -13.88
C VAL A 213 -20.37 0.61 -13.65
N SER A 214 -20.78 1.83 -13.28
CA SER A 214 -19.84 2.93 -13.00
C SER A 214 -18.94 2.65 -11.80
N TYR A 215 -19.45 1.99 -10.75
CA TYR A 215 -18.62 1.64 -9.59
C TYR A 215 -17.61 0.55 -9.91
N VAL A 216 -18.02 -0.51 -10.61
CA VAL A 216 -17.11 -1.59 -11.05
C VAL A 216 -16.02 -1.04 -11.96
N PHE A 217 -16.39 -0.21 -12.94
CA PHE A 217 -15.42 0.40 -13.85
C PHE A 217 -14.59 1.50 -13.21
N TYR A 218 -15.10 2.19 -12.19
CA TYR A 218 -14.28 3.06 -11.33
C TYR A 218 -13.17 2.25 -10.65
N LEU A 219 -13.47 1.08 -10.08
CA LEU A 219 -12.44 0.23 -9.47
C LEU A 219 -11.40 -0.23 -10.49
N ILE A 220 -11.83 -0.70 -11.66
CA ILE A 220 -10.93 -1.13 -12.73
C ILE A 220 -10.04 0.03 -13.21
N SER A 221 -10.64 1.19 -13.49
CA SER A 221 -9.90 2.38 -13.93
C SER A 221 -8.92 2.89 -12.87
N HIS A 222 -9.26 2.77 -11.58
CA HIS A 222 -8.34 3.09 -10.50
C HIS A 222 -7.07 2.21 -10.56
N PHE A 223 -7.22 0.89 -10.71
CA PHE A 223 -6.06 -0.01 -10.84
C PHE A 223 -5.23 0.25 -12.10
N LEU A 224 -5.86 0.63 -13.21
CA LEU A 224 -5.16 1.02 -14.43
C LEU A 224 -4.35 2.31 -14.26
N VAL A 225 -4.89 3.31 -13.54
CA VAL A 225 -4.14 4.53 -13.21
C VAL A 225 -2.96 4.21 -12.30
N LEU A 226 -3.12 3.33 -11.31
CA LEU A 226 -2.00 2.87 -10.48
C LEU A 226 -0.93 2.14 -11.32
N PHE A 227 -1.33 1.27 -12.25
CA PHE A 227 -0.40 0.64 -13.18
C PHE A 227 0.34 1.65 -14.04
N LEU A 228 -0.37 2.67 -14.56
CA LEU A 228 0.24 3.73 -15.34
C LEU A 228 1.28 4.50 -14.52
N SER A 229 0.97 4.81 -13.26
CA SER A 229 1.90 5.43 -12.30
C SER A 229 3.20 4.61 -12.19
N ARG A 230 3.11 3.28 -12.01
CA ARG A 230 4.29 2.42 -11.94
C ARG A 230 5.09 2.40 -13.24
N VAL A 231 4.41 2.43 -14.40
CA VAL A 231 5.09 2.56 -15.69
C VAL A 231 5.86 3.87 -15.78
N ARG A 232 5.32 4.98 -15.26
CA ARG A 232 5.97 6.30 -15.24
C ARG A 232 7.25 6.32 -14.39
N GLU A 233 7.30 5.57 -13.29
CA GLU A 233 8.53 5.39 -12.50
C GLU A 233 9.67 4.76 -13.32
N TYR A 234 9.38 3.69 -14.08
CA TYR A 234 10.39 3.07 -14.96
C TYR A 234 10.89 4.01 -16.07
N TYR A 235 10.07 4.96 -16.52
CA TYR A 235 10.51 6.01 -17.43
C TYR A 235 11.48 6.99 -16.79
N ALA A 236 11.19 7.42 -15.56
CA ALA A 236 12.05 8.32 -14.80
C ALA A 236 13.38 7.64 -14.44
N ASP A 237 13.34 6.37 -14.05
CA ASP A 237 14.53 5.53 -13.81
C ASP A 237 15.41 5.40 -15.05
N ARG A 238 14.80 5.08 -16.20
CA ARG A 238 15.52 4.98 -17.48
C ARG A 238 16.10 6.32 -17.90
N PHE A 239 15.33 7.40 -17.77
CA PHE A 239 15.79 8.74 -18.09
C PHE A 239 16.99 9.15 -17.23
N SER A 240 16.92 8.90 -15.91
CA SER A 240 18.03 9.17 -15.00
C SER A 240 19.30 8.45 -15.43
N GLY A 241 19.25 7.12 -15.64
CA GLY A 241 20.43 6.37 -16.05
C GLY A 241 20.94 6.72 -17.45
N GLU A 242 20.08 7.20 -18.36
CA GLU A 242 20.50 7.74 -19.67
C GLU A 242 21.25 9.08 -19.53
N GLN A 243 20.76 9.98 -18.66
CA GLN A 243 21.35 11.31 -18.46
C GLN A 243 22.63 11.26 -17.61
N THR A 244 22.66 10.43 -16.57
CA THR A 244 23.87 10.26 -15.73
C THR A 244 24.88 9.29 -16.34
N ARG A 245 24.46 8.48 -17.32
CA ARG A 245 25.21 7.33 -17.85
C ARG A 245 25.64 6.36 -16.76
N ASN A 246 24.90 6.31 -15.66
CA ASN A 246 25.20 5.49 -14.49
C ASN A 246 23.91 5.02 -13.81
N PRO A 247 23.22 4.00 -14.36
CA PRO A 247 22.00 3.44 -13.76
C PRO A 247 22.27 2.79 -12.40
N LYS A 248 23.48 2.24 -12.22
CA LYS A 248 23.96 1.68 -10.95
C LYS A 248 23.87 2.70 -9.81
N ALA A 249 24.20 3.97 -10.04
CA ALA A 249 24.10 5.01 -9.02
C ALA A 249 22.66 5.21 -8.53
N LEU A 250 21.65 5.10 -9.41
CA LEU A 250 20.26 5.15 -8.95
C LEU A 250 19.90 3.91 -8.13
N SER A 251 20.36 2.73 -8.55
CA SER A 251 20.12 1.46 -7.86
C SER A 251 20.65 1.50 -6.42
N THR A 252 21.90 1.91 -6.21
CA THR A 252 22.49 2.04 -4.87
C THR A 252 21.85 3.18 -4.07
N ALA A 253 21.49 4.29 -4.71
CA ALA A 253 20.78 5.39 -4.07
C ALA A 253 19.43 4.94 -3.50
N LEU A 254 18.63 4.15 -4.22
CA LEU A 254 17.33 3.66 -3.73
C LEU A 254 17.48 2.86 -2.43
N VAL A 255 18.49 1.98 -2.35
CA VAL A 255 18.78 1.19 -1.14
C VAL A 255 19.27 2.09 0.00
N LYS A 256 20.18 3.04 -0.27
CA LYS A 256 20.66 3.99 0.73
C LYS A 256 19.53 4.87 1.27
N ILE A 257 18.66 5.41 0.42
CA ILE A 257 17.51 6.21 0.85
C ILE A 257 16.60 5.36 1.73
N ALA A 258 16.29 4.12 1.33
CA ALA A 258 15.49 3.22 2.15
C ALA A 258 16.11 3.01 3.53
N TYR A 259 17.43 2.78 3.56
CA TYR A 259 18.21 2.64 4.79
C TYR A 259 18.14 3.91 5.65
N GLY A 260 18.36 5.09 5.06
CA GLY A 260 18.31 6.37 5.76
C GLY A 260 16.93 6.70 6.32
N MET A 261 15.85 6.22 5.69
CA MET A 261 14.50 6.33 6.26
C MET A 261 14.27 5.42 7.46
N VAL A 262 14.94 4.25 7.51
CA VAL A 262 14.92 3.35 8.67
C VAL A 262 15.79 3.91 9.78
N SER A 263 16.99 4.40 9.46
CA SER A 263 17.94 4.97 10.41
C SER A 263 17.38 6.18 11.13
N ALA A 264 16.83 7.14 10.37
CA ALA A 264 16.20 8.31 10.95
C ALA A 264 15.00 7.91 11.82
N GLN A 265 14.21 6.90 11.42
CA GLN A 265 13.11 6.39 12.24
C GLN A 265 13.58 5.78 13.58
N ALA A 266 14.68 5.01 13.55
CA ALA A 266 15.27 4.45 14.76
C ALA A 266 15.76 5.57 15.70
N GLN A 267 16.53 6.54 15.16
CA GLN A 267 17.01 7.71 15.90
C GLN A 267 15.88 8.54 16.52
N TYR A 268 14.77 8.75 15.80
CA TYR A 268 13.61 9.45 16.38
C TYR A 268 12.95 8.66 17.50
N SER A 269 12.90 7.33 17.38
CA SER A 269 12.33 6.48 18.42
C SER A 269 13.17 6.56 19.68
N GLU A 270 14.50 6.48 19.56
CA GLU A 270 15.43 6.69 20.67
C GLU A 270 15.26 8.07 21.33
N THR A 271 15.26 9.16 20.54
CA THR A 271 15.09 10.53 21.05
C THR A 271 13.76 10.73 21.78
N MET A 272 12.68 10.12 21.27
CA MET A 272 11.36 10.22 21.90
C MET A 272 11.30 9.45 23.23
N ASN A 273 12.10 8.40 23.35
CA ASN A 273 12.12 7.51 24.50
C ASN A 273 13.11 7.93 25.57
N ASP A 274 14.09 8.77 25.22
CA ASP A 274 14.95 9.42 26.19
C ASP A 274 14.11 10.24 27.18
N LYS A 275 14.12 9.86 28.46
CA LYS A 275 13.36 10.56 29.51
C LYS A 275 14.13 11.73 30.12
N THR A 276 15.41 11.88 29.78
CA THR A 276 16.26 12.99 30.27
C THR A 276 15.90 14.30 29.56
N VAL A 277 15.41 14.22 28.31
CA VAL A 277 14.98 15.38 27.52
C VAL A 277 13.55 15.79 27.89
N ASP A 278 13.31 17.09 28.03
CA ASP A 278 11.98 17.61 28.35
C ASP A 278 10.93 17.14 27.34
N ARG A 279 9.73 16.86 27.82
CA ARG A 279 8.63 16.36 26.99
C ARG A 279 8.28 17.33 25.86
N ARG A 280 8.30 18.65 26.10
CA ARG A 280 7.97 19.63 25.05
C ARG A 280 9.03 19.64 23.97
N GLU A 281 10.29 19.48 24.36
CA GLU A 281 11.42 19.41 23.45
C GLU A 281 11.37 18.14 22.59
N ARG A 282 11.12 16.97 23.18
CA ARG A 282 10.94 15.71 22.42
C ARG A 282 9.83 15.80 21.38
N VAL A 283 8.67 16.32 21.77
CA VAL A 283 7.53 16.52 20.86
C VAL A 283 7.86 17.55 19.77
N ARG A 284 8.65 18.58 20.08
CA ARG A 284 9.09 19.59 19.11
C ARG A 284 10.06 19.00 18.08
N THR A 285 11.01 18.18 18.52
CA THR A 285 11.95 17.45 17.65
C THR A 285 11.18 16.46 16.77
N TYR A 286 10.26 15.69 17.34
CA TYR A 286 9.38 14.79 16.59
C TYR A 286 8.51 15.53 15.56
N ARG A 287 7.86 16.65 15.93
CA ARG A 287 7.03 17.45 15.00
C ARG A 287 7.83 18.01 13.83
N ARG A 288 9.13 18.31 14.04
CA ARG A 288 10.02 18.80 12.97
C ARG A 288 10.26 17.75 11.89
N SER A 289 10.36 16.47 12.26
CA SER A 289 10.84 15.43 11.34
C SER A 289 9.80 14.36 10.94
N ALA A 290 8.94 13.94 11.86
CA ALA A 290 8.04 12.82 11.61
C ALA A 290 6.75 13.16 10.84
N SER A 291 6.34 14.44 10.84
CA SER A 291 5.22 14.91 10.01
C SER A 291 5.46 14.63 8.53
N TYR A 292 6.73 14.54 8.09
CA TYR A 292 7.12 14.45 6.69
C TYR A 292 6.95 13.06 6.08
N SER A 293 7.47 12.00 6.71
CA SER A 293 7.43 10.64 6.13
C SER A 293 6.02 10.05 5.94
N HIS A 294 5.00 10.61 6.62
CA HIS A 294 3.61 10.20 6.48
C HIS A 294 2.84 11.02 5.44
N SER A 295 3.18 12.31 5.26
CA SER A 295 2.51 13.23 4.34
C SER A 295 3.06 13.18 2.91
N THR A 296 4.33 12.79 2.72
CA THR A 296 4.99 12.75 1.40
C THR A 296 5.07 11.36 0.77
N ARG A 297 4.42 10.36 1.37
CA ARG A 297 4.46 8.96 0.91
C ARG A 297 4.17 8.76 -0.57
N SER A 298 3.20 9.51 -1.10
CA SER A 298 2.77 9.38 -2.49
C SER A 298 3.61 10.17 -3.49
N LEU A 299 4.50 11.04 -3.00
CA LEU A 299 5.32 11.94 -3.82
C LEU A 299 6.82 11.63 -3.74
N ASN A 300 7.21 10.73 -2.83
CA ASN A 300 8.60 10.33 -2.65
C ASN A 300 9.03 9.40 -3.79
N ILE A 301 10.33 9.32 -4.03
CA ILE A 301 10.92 8.52 -5.11
C ILE A 301 10.53 7.03 -5.08
N PHE A 302 10.00 6.47 -3.98
CA PHE A 302 9.43 5.12 -3.92
C PHE A 302 8.36 4.97 -2.83
N ASP A 303 7.65 3.84 -2.83
CA ASP A 303 6.77 3.46 -1.71
C ASP A 303 7.59 3.17 -0.44
N ILE A 304 7.52 4.11 0.50
CA ILE A 304 8.23 4.09 1.78
C ILE A 304 8.00 2.79 2.55
N LYS A 305 6.81 2.15 2.43
CA LYS A 305 6.54 0.91 3.17
C LYS A 305 7.34 -0.26 2.63
N ALA A 306 7.32 -0.45 1.31
CA ALA A 306 8.00 -1.56 0.65
C ALA A 306 9.52 -1.43 0.74
N ALA A 307 10.03 -0.21 0.51
CA ALA A 307 11.46 0.04 0.58
C ALA A 307 12.03 -0.18 1.99
N LYS A 308 11.31 0.23 3.04
CA LYS A 308 11.72 -0.04 4.42
C LYS A 308 11.82 -1.53 4.71
N GLY A 309 10.90 -2.36 4.21
CA GLY A 309 10.95 -3.80 4.47
C GLY A 309 12.19 -4.50 3.92
N LEU A 310 12.74 -4.01 2.80
CA LEU A 310 13.96 -4.55 2.19
C LEU A 310 15.19 -4.39 3.09
N VAL A 311 15.26 -3.30 3.86
CA VAL A 311 16.47 -2.91 4.60
C VAL A 311 16.29 -2.88 6.13
N MET A 312 15.05 -2.92 6.63
CA MET A 312 14.78 -2.80 8.07
C MET A 312 15.50 -3.87 8.89
N THR A 313 15.55 -5.09 8.39
CA THR A 313 16.12 -6.22 9.11
C THR A 313 17.64 -6.33 8.97
N ALA A 314 18.24 -5.55 8.09
CA ALA A 314 19.70 -5.45 7.91
C ALA A 314 20.28 -4.12 8.45
N TYR A 315 19.42 -3.26 9.01
CA TYR A 315 19.77 -1.90 9.42
C TYR A 315 20.99 -1.85 10.34
N ALA A 316 21.07 -2.73 11.33
CA ALA A 316 22.14 -2.67 12.33
C ALA A 316 23.49 -3.20 11.80
N GLN A 317 23.50 -3.87 10.65
CA GLN A 317 24.72 -4.39 10.02
C GLN A 317 25.37 -3.43 9.03
N SER A 318 24.71 -2.31 8.70
CA SER A 318 25.28 -1.37 7.73
C SER A 318 26.43 -0.55 8.34
N THR A 319 27.47 -0.30 7.55
CA THR A 319 28.53 0.64 7.90
C THR A 319 28.41 1.85 6.97
N GLY A 320 28.08 3.03 7.49
CA GLY A 320 27.95 4.24 6.68
C GLY A 320 26.81 4.21 5.64
N GLY A 321 25.81 3.33 5.82
CA GLY A 321 24.70 3.15 4.89
C GLY A 321 24.98 2.19 3.72
N GLU A 322 26.16 1.58 3.67
CA GLU A 322 26.44 0.46 2.77
C GLU A 322 25.96 -0.85 3.38
N LEU A 323 25.14 -1.58 2.62
CA LEU A 323 24.59 -2.90 2.96
C LEU A 323 25.21 -3.96 2.05
N ASP A 324 25.43 -5.16 2.58
CA ASP A 324 25.92 -6.29 1.79
C ASP A 324 24.98 -6.54 0.59
N PRO A 325 25.50 -6.48 -0.66
CA PRO A 325 24.70 -6.75 -1.85
C PRO A 325 23.97 -8.09 -1.83
N ASN A 326 24.57 -9.14 -1.25
CA ASN A 326 23.95 -10.47 -1.20
C ASN A 326 22.70 -10.48 -0.31
N MET A 327 22.74 -9.73 0.79
CA MET A 327 21.59 -9.60 1.69
C MET A 327 20.43 -8.88 1.02
N ILE A 328 20.71 -7.85 0.20
CA ILE A 328 19.70 -7.15 -0.58
C ILE A 328 19.06 -8.10 -1.59
N VAL A 329 19.85 -8.93 -2.27
CA VAL A 329 19.33 -9.94 -3.22
C VAL A 329 18.39 -10.92 -2.52
N GLN A 330 18.80 -11.48 -1.37
CA GLN A 330 17.97 -12.42 -0.62
C GLN A 330 16.70 -11.77 -0.05
N ALA A 331 16.81 -10.55 0.47
CA ALA A 331 15.65 -9.81 0.97
C ALA A 331 14.67 -9.43 -0.16
N ALA A 332 15.17 -9.21 -1.37
CA ALA A 332 14.38 -8.90 -2.56
C ALA A 332 13.72 -10.13 -3.21
N ALA A 333 14.22 -11.33 -2.94
CA ALA A 333 13.74 -12.58 -3.54
C ALA A 333 12.22 -12.75 -3.41
N TRP A 334 11.68 -12.60 -2.19
CA TRP A 334 10.23 -12.72 -1.97
C TRP A 334 9.43 -11.67 -2.74
N ASP A 335 9.92 -10.43 -2.85
CA ASP A 335 9.24 -9.36 -3.59
C ASP A 335 9.20 -9.63 -5.11
N LEU A 336 10.21 -10.33 -5.63
CA LEU A 336 10.35 -10.66 -7.05
C LEU A 336 9.61 -11.94 -7.45
N GLU A 337 9.70 -12.98 -6.62
CA GLU A 337 9.29 -14.34 -6.97
C GLU A 337 7.94 -14.75 -6.36
N SER A 338 7.53 -14.15 -5.24
CA SER A 338 6.24 -14.47 -4.62
C SER A 338 5.07 -13.85 -5.41
N PRO A 339 3.99 -14.60 -5.69
CA PRO A 339 2.76 -14.04 -6.25
C PRO A 339 2.15 -12.94 -5.37
N TRP A 340 2.35 -13.03 -4.05
CA TRP A 340 1.94 -12.00 -3.10
C TRP A 340 2.63 -10.65 -3.34
N GLY A 341 3.90 -10.64 -3.77
CA GLY A 341 4.60 -9.42 -4.15
C GLY A 341 3.87 -8.67 -5.25
N GLY A 342 3.55 -9.36 -6.35
CA GLY A 342 2.76 -8.80 -7.46
C GLY A 342 1.35 -8.37 -7.05
N PHE A 343 0.66 -9.16 -6.23
CA PHE A 343 -0.69 -8.84 -5.78
C PHE A 343 -0.73 -7.57 -4.91
N LEU A 344 0.21 -7.41 -3.98
CA LEU A 344 0.28 -6.24 -3.11
C LEU A 344 0.74 -4.98 -3.87
N GLU A 345 1.55 -5.15 -4.92
CA GLU A 345 1.97 -4.06 -5.81
C GLU A 345 0.78 -3.43 -6.57
N LEU A 346 -0.28 -4.19 -6.86
CA LEU A 346 -1.46 -3.67 -7.58
C LEU A 346 -2.09 -2.45 -6.90
N GLN A 347 -2.00 -2.39 -5.56
CA GLN A 347 -2.55 -1.32 -4.73
C GLN A 347 -1.58 -0.17 -4.47
N SER A 348 -0.35 -0.21 -5.02
CA SER A 348 0.65 0.84 -4.85
C SER A 348 0.82 1.72 -6.10
N THR A 349 1.14 3.00 -5.88
CA THR A 349 1.48 3.95 -6.97
C THR A 349 2.89 3.73 -7.51
N HIS A 350 3.77 3.08 -6.74
CA HIS A 350 5.15 2.81 -7.12
C HIS A 350 5.34 1.31 -7.34
N PRO A 351 6.25 0.92 -8.26
CA PRO A 351 6.64 -0.46 -8.36
C PRO A 351 7.43 -0.87 -7.12
N LEU A 352 7.46 -2.17 -6.83
CA LEU A 352 8.29 -2.70 -5.75
C LEU A 352 9.75 -2.28 -5.97
N THR A 353 10.42 -1.87 -4.89
CA THR A 353 11.82 -1.43 -4.96
C THR A 353 12.70 -2.50 -5.60
N ALA A 354 12.51 -3.77 -5.23
CA ALA A 354 13.22 -4.90 -5.83
C ALA A 354 13.09 -4.96 -7.36
N LYS A 355 11.90 -4.73 -7.92
CA LYS A 355 11.66 -4.73 -9.38
C LYS A 355 12.35 -3.55 -10.07
N ARG A 356 12.50 -2.42 -9.38
CA ARG A 356 13.23 -1.26 -9.90
C ARG A 356 14.74 -1.50 -9.89
N LEU A 357 15.27 -2.09 -8.82
CA LEU A 357 16.67 -2.48 -8.74
C LEU A 357 17.02 -3.45 -9.88
N LEU A 358 16.16 -4.46 -10.12
CA LEU A 358 16.34 -5.40 -11.24
C LEU A 358 16.34 -4.68 -12.60
N ALA A 359 15.38 -3.79 -12.84
CA ALA A 359 15.32 -3.04 -14.10
C ALA A 359 16.54 -2.11 -14.32
N LEU A 360 17.09 -1.53 -13.24
CA LEU A 360 18.29 -0.69 -13.29
C LEU A 360 19.57 -1.50 -13.48
N ASP A 361 19.63 -2.71 -12.92
CA ASP A 361 20.75 -3.64 -13.12
C ASP A 361 20.75 -4.21 -14.54
N ASP A 362 19.59 -4.63 -15.05
CA ASP A 362 19.42 -5.02 -16.46
C ASP A 362 19.82 -3.87 -17.39
N PHE A 363 19.44 -2.63 -17.06
CA PHE A 363 19.87 -1.46 -17.82
C PHE A 363 21.38 -1.21 -17.72
N SER A 364 21.99 -1.39 -16.54
CA SER A 364 23.44 -1.27 -16.39
C SER A 364 24.18 -2.24 -17.32
N GLU A 365 23.69 -3.48 -17.42
CA GLU A 365 24.25 -4.49 -18.32
C GLU A 365 24.02 -4.14 -19.80
N GLU A 366 22.85 -3.63 -20.17
CA GLU A 366 22.55 -3.15 -21.54
C GLU A 366 23.57 -2.11 -22.04
N ILE A 367 24.11 -1.26 -21.15
CA ILE A 367 25.10 -0.23 -21.49
C ILE A 367 26.55 -0.64 -21.22
N GLY A 368 26.80 -1.93 -20.92
CA GLY A 368 28.14 -2.47 -20.68
C GLY A 368 28.72 -2.15 -19.30
N MET A 369 27.91 -1.70 -18.34
CA MET A 369 28.30 -1.51 -16.95
C MET A 369 28.02 -2.76 -16.11
N LYS A 370 28.76 -2.93 -15.01
CA LYS A 370 28.49 -3.98 -14.03
C LYS A 370 27.21 -3.67 -13.26
N ARG A 371 26.38 -4.70 -13.04
CA ARG A 371 25.21 -4.67 -12.14
C ARG A 371 25.60 -4.22 -10.73
N ALA A 372 24.70 -3.54 -10.04
CA ALA A 372 24.86 -3.23 -8.61
C ALA A 372 24.71 -4.50 -7.76
N TYR A 373 23.74 -5.34 -8.12
CA TYR A 373 23.36 -6.58 -7.43
C TYR A 373 23.35 -7.74 -8.44
N PRO A 374 24.51 -8.37 -8.74
CA PRO A 374 24.65 -9.32 -9.84
C PRO A 374 23.72 -10.55 -9.79
N ALA A 375 23.38 -11.04 -8.59
CA ALA A 375 22.51 -12.20 -8.39
C ALA A 375 21.01 -11.85 -8.35
N LEU A 376 20.65 -10.57 -8.47
CA LEU A 376 19.26 -10.14 -8.42
C LEU A 376 18.47 -10.66 -9.63
N GLY A 377 17.33 -11.29 -9.38
CA GLY A 377 16.47 -11.88 -10.41
C GLY A 377 16.90 -13.28 -10.90
N THR A 378 17.90 -13.89 -10.25
CA THR A 378 18.15 -15.33 -10.37
C THR A 378 17.25 -16.08 -9.40
N ASP A 379 16.69 -17.22 -9.79
CA ASP A 379 15.75 -18.01 -8.96
C ASP A 379 16.36 -18.30 -7.57
N GLN A 380 15.86 -17.59 -6.56
CA GLN A 380 16.26 -17.78 -5.16
C GLN A 380 15.34 -18.78 -4.46
N ILE A 381 14.04 -18.77 -4.80
CA ILE A 381 13.02 -19.67 -4.29
C ILE A 381 12.89 -20.83 -5.27
N ARG A 382 13.09 -22.06 -4.78
CA ARG A 382 13.12 -23.25 -5.63
C ARG A 382 11.73 -23.69 -6.08
N GLU A 383 10.75 -23.55 -5.18
CA GLU A 383 9.38 -24.00 -5.41
C GLU A 383 8.43 -22.86 -5.77
N SER A 384 7.38 -23.20 -6.53
CA SER A 384 6.38 -22.24 -6.98
C SER A 384 5.35 -21.95 -5.89
N LEU A 385 5.31 -20.71 -5.38
CA LEU A 385 4.40 -20.26 -4.31
C LEU A 385 2.95 -19.98 -4.76
N TRP A 386 2.54 -20.42 -5.96
CA TRP A 386 1.20 -20.16 -6.50
C TRP A 386 0.11 -20.95 -5.78
N ASP A 387 0.40 -22.17 -5.33
CA ASP A 387 -0.58 -23.00 -4.65
C ASP A 387 -0.93 -22.42 -3.28
N GLU A 388 0.07 -22.00 -2.50
CA GLU A 388 -0.11 -21.28 -1.24
C GLU A 388 -0.86 -19.97 -1.45
N PHE A 389 -0.51 -19.23 -2.51
CA PHE A 389 -1.16 -17.97 -2.84
C PHE A 389 -2.67 -18.15 -3.10
N LEU A 390 -3.05 -19.12 -3.93
CA LEU A 390 -4.47 -19.37 -4.24
C LEU A 390 -5.26 -19.81 -3.01
N VAL A 391 -4.67 -20.68 -2.19
CA VAL A 391 -5.24 -21.10 -0.90
C VAL A 391 -5.43 -19.89 0.02
N ASP A 392 -4.40 -19.05 0.15
CA ASP A 392 -4.46 -17.89 1.03
C ASP A 392 -5.51 -16.86 0.54
N ILE A 393 -5.64 -16.62 -0.77
CA ILE A 393 -6.70 -15.76 -1.34
C ILE A 393 -8.09 -16.31 -1.04
N PHE A 394 -8.29 -17.62 -1.23
CA PHE A 394 -9.56 -18.28 -0.92
C PHE A 394 -9.92 -18.11 0.57
N LEU A 395 -8.97 -18.39 1.46
CA LEU A 395 -9.16 -18.29 2.91
C LEU A 395 -9.32 -16.85 3.41
N LEU A 396 -8.65 -15.90 2.77
CA LEU A 396 -8.66 -14.50 3.17
C LEU A 396 -9.94 -13.78 2.71
N TYR A 397 -10.34 -13.95 1.44
CA TYR A 397 -11.41 -13.17 0.83
C TYR A 397 -12.69 -13.98 0.61
N ILE A 398 -12.61 -15.23 0.16
CA ILE A 398 -13.79 -16.02 -0.24
C ILE A 398 -14.48 -16.62 0.99
N VAL A 399 -13.74 -17.21 1.94
CA VAL A 399 -14.32 -17.83 3.14
C VAL A 399 -15.21 -16.86 3.93
N PRO A 400 -14.81 -15.62 4.25
CA PRO A 400 -15.71 -14.66 4.91
C PRO A 400 -17.01 -14.39 4.16
N ILE A 401 -16.98 -14.32 2.83
CA ILE A 401 -18.19 -14.16 2.02
C ILE A 401 -19.07 -15.41 2.14
N LEU A 402 -18.47 -16.61 2.04
CA LEU A 402 -19.19 -17.87 2.19
C LEU A 402 -19.82 -18.02 3.58
N THR A 403 -19.22 -17.48 4.65
CA THR A 403 -19.85 -17.51 5.99
C THR A 403 -21.18 -16.76 6.04
N LEU A 404 -21.41 -15.79 5.15
CA LEU A 404 -22.68 -15.06 5.03
C LEU A 404 -23.60 -15.68 3.97
N VAL A 405 -23.04 -16.11 2.83
CA VAL A 405 -23.81 -16.64 1.70
C VAL A 405 -24.39 -18.01 2.00
N LEU A 406 -23.61 -18.93 2.60
CA LEU A 406 -24.05 -20.30 2.82
C LEU A 406 -25.30 -20.39 3.73
N PRO A 407 -25.38 -19.70 4.88
CA PRO A 407 -26.63 -19.64 5.65
C PRO A 407 -27.74 -18.89 4.91
N GLY A 408 -27.39 -17.84 4.14
CA GLY A 408 -28.33 -17.05 3.35
C GLY A 408 -29.07 -17.88 2.29
N LEU A 409 -28.42 -18.84 1.65
CA LEU A 409 -29.07 -19.78 0.73
C LEU A 409 -30.15 -20.62 1.43
N GLY A 410 -29.89 -21.04 2.68
CA GLY A 410 -30.90 -21.68 3.54
C GLY A 410 -32.09 -20.77 3.81
N ALA A 411 -31.85 -19.48 4.08
CA ALA A 411 -32.91 -18.48 4.27
C ALA A 411 -33.75 -18.26 3.00
N VAL A 412 -33.16 -18.35 1.80
CA VAL A 412 -33.88 -18.25 0.52
C VAL A 412 -34.92 -19.36 0.35
N SER A 413 -34.68 -20.55 0.91
CA SER A 413 -35.65 -21.67 0.83
C SER A 413 -37.02 -21.33 1.42
N TYR A 414 -37.07 -20.44 2.42
CA TYR A 414 -38.33 -19.93 2.99
C TYR A 414 -39.14 -19.15 1.97
N PHE A 415 -38.49 -18.30 1.17
CA PHE A 415 -39.16 -17.50 0.16
C PHE A 415 -39.69 -18.33 -1.02
N ILE A 416 -39.09 -19.49 -1.29
CA ILE A 416 -39.49 -20.37 -2.38
C ILE A 416 -40.62 -21.32 -1.95
N ASN A 417 -40.49 -21.95 -0.77
CA ASN A 417 -41.38 -23.05 -0.37
C ASN A 417 -42.28 -22.71 0.83
N ASN A 418 -42.17 -21.50 1.39
CA ASN A 418 -42.86 -21.05 2.61
C ASN A 418 -42.73 -22.02 3.81
N ASN A 419 -41.65 -22.82 3.82
CA ASN A 419 -41.42 -23.86 4.81
C ASN A 419 -40.30 -23.45 5.77
N THR A 420 -40.68 -23.22 7.02
CA THR A 420 -39.77 -22.80 8.09
C THR A 420 -38.81 -23.90 8.55
N GLN A 421 -39.16 -25.18 8.44
CA GLN A 421 -38.29 -26.29 8.85
C GLN A 421 -37.06 -26.40 7.94
N TRP A 422 -37.28 -26.41 6.62
CA TRP A 422 -36.20 -26.45 5.64
C TRP A 422 -35.32 -25.20 5.67
N MET A 423 -35.91 -24.05 6.01
CA MET A 423 -35.16 -22.82 6.25
C MET A 423 -34.15 -23.00 7.38
N TRP A 424 -34.60 -23.47 8.55
CA TRP A 424 -33.75 -23.65 9.72
C TRP A 424 -32.67 -24.71 9.52
N ILE A 425 -33.02 -25.84 8.90
CA ILE A 425 -32.05 -26.89 8.53
C ILE A 425 -31.02 -26.35 7.53
N GLY A 426 -31.46 -25.60 6.52
CA GLY A 426 -30.57 -25.00 5.52
C GLY A 426 -29.60 -23.98 6.11
N ILE A 427 -30.10 -23.06 6.95
CA ILE A 427 -29.28 -22.08 7.69
C ILE A 427 -28.26 -22.81 8.57
N GLY A 428 -28.70 -23.81 9.34
CA GLY A 428 -27.84 -24.55 10.24
C GLY A 428 -26.75 -25.33 9.52
N SER A 429 -27.09 -26.00 8.42
CA SER A 429 -26.13 -26.70 7.55
C SER A 429 -25.10 -25.74 6.95
N GLY A 430 -25.55 -24.57 6.49
CA GLY A 430 -24.69 -23.50 5.98
C GLY A 430 -23.72 -22.97 7.04
N LEU A 431 -24.19 -22.76 8.27
CA LEU A 431 -23.35 -22.36 9.41
C LEU A 431 -22.34 -23.45 9.80
N GLY A 432 -22.73 -24.72 9.74
CA GLY A 432 -21.85 -25.85 10.00
C GLY A 432 -20.70 -25.94 8.98
N LEU A 433 -21.01 -25.83 7.69
CA LEU A 433 -19.99 -25.79 6.63
C LEU A 433 -19.09 -24.55 6.76
N ALA A 434 -19.67 -23.39 7.06
CA ALA A 434 -18.92 -22.17 7.35
C ALA A 434 -17.97 -22.35 8.55
N ALA A 435 -18.38 -23.07 9.59
CA ALA A 435 -17.52 -23.38 10.74
C ALA A 435 -16.30 -24.23 10.34
N LEU A 436 -16.49 -25.27 9.50
CA LEU A 436 -15.40 -26.11 8.99
C LEU A 436 -14.39 -25.30 8.16
N LEU A 437 -14.87 -24.45 7.25
CA LEU A 437 -14.01 -23.55 6.48
C LEU A 437 -13.26 -22.57 7.38
N TRP A 438 -13.90 -22.07 8.44
CA TRP A 438 -13.27 -21.18 9.39
C TRP A 438 -12.21 -21.88 10.26
N ILE A 439 -12.39 -23.16 10.59
CA ILE A 439 -11.36 -23.98 11.25
C ILE A 439 -10.10 -24.04 10.37
N TRP A 440 -10.28 -24.37 9.08
CA TRP A 440 -9.15 -24.41 8.14
C TRP A 440 -8.46 -23.04 8.05
N ARG A 441 -9.26 -21.98 7.92
CA ARG A 441 -8.80 -20.58 7.92
C ARG A 441 -7.97 -20.23 9.17
N VAL A 442 -8.39 -20.64 10.35
CA VAL A 442 -7.67 -20.38 11.61
C VAL A 442 -6.37 -21.15 11.68
N LYS A 443 -6.36 -22.44 11.28
CA LYS A 443 -5.16 -23.27 11.27
C LYS A 443 -4.06 -22.75 10.33
N VAL A 444 -4.42 -22.29 9.12
CA VAL A 444 -3.44 -21.72 8.17
C VAL A 444 -2.92 -20.37 8.65
N ARG A 445 -3.81 -19.53 9.21
CA ARG A 445 -3.44 -18.19 9.70
C ARG A 445 -2.56 -18.22 10.95
N TYR A 446 -2.79 -19.22 11.81
CA TYR A 446 -2.13 -19.42 13.10
C TYR A 446 -1.70 -20.88 13.24
N PRO A 447 -0.64 -21.32 12.56
CA PRO A 447 -0.14 -22.68 12.73
C PRO A 447 0.27 -22.91 14.18
N LYS A 448 0.19 -24.17 14.61
CA LYS A 448 0.63 -24.55 15.94
C LYS A 448 2.11 -24.20 16.12
N LEU A 449 2.44 -23.59 17.25
CA LEU A 449 3.80 -23.29 17.62
C LEU A 449 4.48 -24.59 18.11
N PRO A 450 5.63 -24.99 17.54
CA PRO A 450 6.44 -26.09 18.06
C PRO A 450 6.88 -25.82 19.51
N GLU A 451 7.20 -26.89 20.25
CA GLU A 451 7.70 -26.78 21.63
C GLU A 451 9.06 -26.07 21.67
N GLU A 452 9.95 -26.42 20.74
CA GLU A 452 11.25 -25.78 20.55
C GLU A 452 11.27 -25.01 19.23
N ILE A 453 11.40 -23.69 19.32
CA ILE A 453 11.58 -22.81 18.17
C ILE A 453 12.99 -22.21 18.28
N PRO A 454 13.86 -22.38 17.27
CA PRO A 454 15.20 -21.84 17.30
C PRO A 454 15.15 -20.32 17.41
N LEU A 455 16.08 -19.76 18.18
CA LEU A 455 16.26 -18.31 18.24
C LEU A 455 16.93 -17.87 16.94
N ILE A 456 16.26 -17.00 16.19
CA ILE A 456 16.80 -16.45 14.95
C ILE A 456 16.87 -14.92 15.02
N THR A 457 17.58 -14.34 14.06
CA THR A 457 17.60 -12.89 13.87
C THR A 457 16.49 -12.44 12.95
N ALA A 458 16.07 -11.18 13.08
CA ALA A 458 15.12 -10.53 12.19
C ALA A 458 15.59 -10.55 10.74
N MET A 459 16.91 -10.43 10.52
CA MET A 459 17.53 -10.58 9.20
C MET A 459 17.32 -11.97 8.62
N THR A 460 17.65 -13.03 9.37
CA THR A 460 17.47 -14.42 8.92
C THR A 460 16.02 -14.69 8.54
N ALA A 461 15.06 -14.18 9.31
CA ALA A 461 13.64 -14.32 8.99
C ALA A 461 13.23 -13.68 7.65
N VAL A 462 14.01 -12.72 7.16
CA VAL A 462 13.78 -12.01 5.89
C VAL A 462 14.58 -12.61 4.75
N THR A 463 15.80 -13.07 5.00
CA THR A 463 16.74 -13.51 3.96
C THR A 463 16.71 -15.02 3.74
N ASP A 464 16.27 -15.81 4.72
CA ASP A 464 16.11 -17.25 4.58
C ASP A 464 14.85 -17.58 3.78
N VAL A 465 15.00 -17.52 2.47
CA VAL A 465 13.99 -17.87 1.47
C VAL A 465 14.09 -19.32 1.01
N SER A 466 14.68 -20.19 1.83
CA SER A 466 14.61 -21.64 1.62
C SER A 466 13.20 -22.18 1.90
N ASP A 467 12.90 -23.36 1.38
CA ASP A 467 11.59 -24.02 1.55
C ASP A 467 11.30 -24.33 3.04
N GLU A 468 12.34 -24.72 3.79
CA GLU A 468 12.27 -24.94 5.25
C GLU A 468 12.26 -23.63 6.06
N GLY A 469 12.72 -22.53 5.45
CA GLY A 469 12.79 -21.20 6.05
C GLY A 469 11.46 -20.46 6.00
N TYR A 470 11.50 -19.24 5.43
CA TYR A 470 10.39 -18.29 5.49
C TYR A 470 9.80 -17.93 4.12
N ALA A 471 10.17 -18.64 3.05
CA ALA A 471 9.67 -18.38 1.68
C ALA A 471 8.13 -18.38 1.58
N GLU A 472 7.48 -19.37 2.19
CA GLU A 472 6.01 -19.52 2.18
C GLU A 472 5.27 -18.53 3.09
N ALA A 473 5.99 -17.74 3.91
CA ALA A 473 5.32 -16.76 4.74
C ALA A 473 4.57 -15.75 3.87
N SER A 474 3.37 -15.37 4.30
CA SER A 474 2.51 -14.47 3.53
C SER A 474 1.82 -13.44 4.43
N PRO A 475 1.07 -12.48 3.86
CA PRO A 475 0.28 -11.54 4.64
C PRO A 475 -0.80 -12.24 5.48
N PHE A 476 -1.16 -13.47 5.11
CA PHE A 476 -2.18 -14.28 5.76
C PHE A 476 -1.58 -15.42 6.59
N ARG A 477 -0.74 -16.24 5.96
CA ARG A 477 -0.08 -17.42 6.53
C ARG A 477 1.09 -17.00 7.42
N GLY A 478 0.98 -17.31 8.70
CA GLY A 478 2.07 -17.06 9.65
C GLY A 478 3.08 -18.22 9.66
N LYS A 479 4.37 -17.94 9.84
CA LYS A 479 5.40 -18.95 10.14
C LYS A 479 5.88 -18.78 11.59
N PRO A 480 5.99 -19.85 12.40
CA PRO A 480 6.51 -19.76 13.75
C PRO A 480 7.87 -19.06 13.81
N ILE A 481 8.06 -18.19 14.78
CA ILE A 481 9.32 -17.46 14.96
C ILE A 481 9.58 -17.16 16.43
N ARG A 482 10.86 -17.18 16.81
CA ARG A 482 11.36 -16.72 18.11
C ARG A 482 12.49 -15.71 17.89
N LEU A 483 12.29 -14.49 18.39
CA LEU A 483 13.24 -13.38 18.30
C LEU A 483 13.60 -12.87 19.68
N GLN A 484 14.79 -12.29 19.84
CA GLN A 484 15.23 -11.63 21.06
C GLN A 484 15.85 -10.28 20.73
N GLY A 485 15.51 -9.25 21.51
CA GLY A 485 16.03 -7.91 21.29
C GLY A 485 15.44 -6.87 22.24
N THR A 486 15.80 -5.60 22.02
CA THR A 486 15.30 -4.47 22.80
C THR A 486 14.09 -3.84 22.12
N ILE A 487 13.04 -3.47 22.86
CA ILE A 487 11.97 -2.65 22.31
C ILE A 487 12.43 -1.19 22.24
N ILE A 488 12.60 -0.66 21.04
CA ILE A 488 13.13 0.70 20.82
C ILE A 488 12.06 1.76 20.62
N GLY A 489 10.79 1.39 20.53
CA GLY A 489 9.72 2.37 20.34
C GLY A 489 8.44 1.78 19.77
N ARG A 490 7.58 2.69 19.31
CA ARG A 490 6.28 2.39 18.70
C ARG A 490 6.41 2.12 17.21
N GLY A 491 5.58 1.23 16.66
CA GLY A 491 5.56 0.84 15.25
C GLY A 491 5.30 2.01 14.29
N THR A 492 4.55 3.02 14.76
CA THR A 492 4.52 4.36 14.18
C THR A 492 5.10 5.33 15.21
N PRO A 493 6.33 5.86 15.01
CA PRO A 493 6.96 6.81 15.93
C PRO A 493 6.02 7.98 16.22
N GLY A 494 5.98 8.46 17.47
CA GLY A 494 5.18 9.58 17.95
C GLY A 494 3.65 9.52 17.78
N TYR A 495 3.10 8.43 17.23
CA TYR A 495 1.69 8.12 17.35
C TYR A 495 1.43 7.43 18.70
N TYR A 496 0.93 8.19 19.68
CA TYR A 496 0.66 7.69 21.04
C TYR A 496 -0.35 6.54 21.10
N LEU A 497 -1.23 6.42 20.10
CA LEU A 497 -2.19 5.33 19.99
C LEU A 497 -1.66 4.17 19.14
N SER A 498 -0.38 4.20 18.74
CA SER A 498 0.28 3.06 18.09
C SER A 498 0.42 1.94 19.12
N GLU A 499 -0.29 0.85 18.87
CA GLU A 499 -0.23 -0.39 19.65
C GLU A 499 0.98 -1.26 19.31
N ASP A 500 1.43 -1.19 18.05
CA ASP A 500 2.57 -1.92 17.55
C ASP A 500 3.85 -1.36 18.16
N VAL A 501 4.83 -2.24 18.36
CA VAL A 501 6.16 -1.88 18.88
C VAL A 501 7.23 -2.30 17.90
N VAL A 502 8.41 -1.70 18.00
CA VAL A 502 9.57 -2.05 17.18
C VAL A 502 10.58 -2.76 18.06
N LEU A 503 10.97 -3.97 17.65
CA LEU A 503 12.06 -4.74 18.24
C LEU A 503 13.33 -4.44 17.45
N GLN A 504 14.40 -4.10 18.15
CA GLN A 504 15.75 -4.05 17.61
C GLN A 504 16.53 -5.25 18.12
N ASP A 505 17.04 -6.05 17.20
CA ASP A 505 17.98 -7.13 17.48
C ASP A 505 19.38 -6.74 16.94
N PRO A 506 20.41 -7.60 17.09
CA PRO A 506 21.75 -7.30 16.56
C PRO A 506 21.81 -7.14 15.03
N SER A 507 20.79 -7.58 14.30
CA SER A 507 20.77 -7.56 12.84
C SER A 507 20.05 -6.32 12.27
N GLY A 508 18.99 -5.87 12.94
CA GLY A 508 18.21 -4.71 12.52
C GLY A 508 16.97 -4.51 13.37
N ILE A 509 15.93 -3.98 12.74
CA ILE A 509 14.64 -3.72 13.38
C ILE A 509 13.50 -4.48 12.70
N ILE A 510 12.53 -4.90 13.49
CA ILE A 510 11.30 -5.52 13.00
C ILE A 510 10.09 -5.01 13.77
N THR A 511 8.96 -4.87 13.08
CA THR A 511 7.72 -4.42 13.71
C THR A 511 7.00 -5.61 14.34
N LEU A 512 6.56 -5.46 15.59
CA LEU A 512 5.76 -6.43 16.30
C LEU A 512 4.31 -5.95 16.38
N ASP A 513 3.37 -6.75 15.87
CA ASP A 513 1.92 -6.49 15.97
C ASP A 513 1.40 -7.11 17.26
N TYR A 514 0.91 -6.24 18.15
CA TYR A 514 0.18 -6.64 19.35
C TYR A 514 -1.33 -6.60 19.07
N ASN A 515 -1.92 -7.78 18.90
CA ASN A 515 -3.34 -7.91 18.63
C ASN A 515 -4.06 -8.59 19.82
N PRO A 516 -4.67 -7.85 20.75
CA PRO A 516 -5.43 -8.45 21.84
C PRO A 516 -6.70 -9.16 21.31
N LEU A 517 -7.33 -9.97 22.17
CA LEU A 517 -8.51 -10.75 21.82
C LEU A 517 -9.63 -9.87 21.23
N PHE A 518 -9.92 -8.75 21.90
CA PHE A 518 -10.92 -7.77 21.46
C PHE A 518 -10.28 -6.52 20.88
N GLY A 519 -10.87 -5.99 19.81
CA GLY A 519 -10.35 -4.84 19.07
C GLY A 519 -10.24 -3.57 19.92
N PHE A 520 -11.14 -3.30 20.87
CA PHE A 520 -11.07 -2.10 21.70
C PHE A 520 -9.92 -2.12 22.71
N MET A 521 -9.45 -3.31 23.13
CA MET A 521 -8.34 -3.45 24.09
C MET A 521 -7.01 -2.95 23.53
N ARG A 522 -6.92 -2.83 22.20
CA ARG A 522 -5.81 -2.22 21.49
C ARG A 522 -5.51 -0.80 21.99
N LEU A 523 -6.57 0.01 22.11
CA LEU A 523 -6.49 1.38 22.59
C LEU A 523 -5.91 1.45 24.00
N PHE A 524 -6.37 0.59 24.91
CA PHE A 524 -5.87 0.52 26.28
C PHE A 524 -4.41 0.05 26.35
N SER A 525 -4.03 -0.93 25.52
CA SER A 525 -2.64 -1.38 25.44
C SER A 525 -1.71 -0.26 24.96
N ALA A 526 -2.12 0.44 23.91
CA ALA A 526 -1.37 1.57 23.38
C ALA A 526 -1.18 2.70 24.41
N LEU A 527 -2.22 3.02 25.19
CA LEU A 527 -2.18 4.11 26.18
C LEU A 527 -1.39 3.76 27.44
N PHE A 528 -1.48 2.52 27.95
CA PHE A 528 -0.99 2.21 29.29
C PHE A 528 0.18 1.22 29.35
N ARG A 529 0.43 0.45 28.29
CA ARG A 529 1.40 -0.67 28.32
C ARG A 529 2.65 -0.43 27.49
N VAL A 530 2.50 0.11 26.29
CA VAL A 530 3.61 0.24 25.33
C VAL A 530 4.79 1.05 25.91
N ASP A 531 4.51 2.16 26.60
CA ASP A 531 5.57 3.01 27.19
C ASP A 531 6.39 2.30 28.30
N ARG A 532 5.86 1.22 28.89
CA ARG A 532 6.57 0.41 29.89
C ARG A 532 7.47 -0.66 29.28
N LEU A 533 7.21 -1.04 28.02
CA LEU A 533 7.98 -2.05 27.29
C LEU A 533 9.23 -1.45 26.66
N ILE A 534 9.16 -0.17 26.28
CA ILE A 534 10.25 0.56 25.65
C ILE A 534 11.50 0.56 26.55
N GLY A 535 12.63 0.17 25.97
CA GLY A 535 13.93 0.05 26.64
C GLY A 535 14.20 -1.33 27.24
N ASN A 536 13.20 -2.21 27.34
CA ASN A 536 13.40 -3.54 27.90
C ASN A 536 13.85 -4.55 26.85
N GLN A 537 14.73 -5.46 27.26
CA GLN A 537 15.04 -6.68 26.53
C GLN A 537 13.88 -7.65 26.62
N VAL A 538 13.45 -8.17 25.47
CA VAL A 538 12.31 -9.07 25.37
C VAL A 538 12.63 -10.25 24.46
N THR A 539 12.08 -11.40 24.81
CA THR A 539 12.01 -12.58 23.94
C THR A 539 10.58 -12.70 23.42
N VAL A 540 10.44 -12.73 22.10
CA VAL A 540 9.15 -12.71 21.41
C VAL A 540 8.96 -14.03 20.69
N ILE A 541 7.84 -14.68 20.98
CA ILE A 541 7.37 -15.89 20.31
C ILE A 541 6.06 -15.56 19.60
N GLY A 542 5.95 -15.93 18.33
CA GLY A 542 4.75 -15.65 17.57
C GLY A 542 4.82 -16.17 16.15
N TRP A 543 4.17 -15.44 15.25
CA TRP A 543 4.10 -15.78 13.84
C TRP A 543 4.67 -14.65 13.00
N TYR A 544 5.74 -14.95 12.27
CA TYR A 544 6.26 -14.11 11.21
C TYR A 544 5.28 -14.07 10.04
N ARG A 545 5.00 -12.87 9.54
CA ARG A 545 4.23 -12.66 8.32
C ARG A 545 5.03 -11.80 7.37
N ARG A 546 5.08 -12.25 6.13
CA ARG A 546 5.77 -11.55 5.06
C ARG A 546 4.80 -10.64 4.34
N THR A 547 5.11 -9.36 4.38
CA THR A 547 4.54 -8.32 3.50
C THR A 547 5.70 -7.40 3.12
N PRO A 548 5.53 -6.45 2.20
CA PRO A 548 6.55 -5.43 1.92
C PRO A 548 7.00 -4.66 3.17
N ARG A 549 6.25 -4.73 4.28
CA ARG A 549 6.75 -4.43 5.63
C ARG A 549 6.68 -5.71 6.50
N PRO A 550 7.79 -6.41 6.75
CA PRO A 550 7.79 -7.61 7.59
C PRO A 550 7.27 -7.32 9.01
N ILE A 551 6.39 -8.19 9.51
CA ILE A 551 5.76 -8.04 10.82
C ILE A 551 5.78 -9.38 11.55
N VAL A 552 6.04 -9.36 12.86
CA VAL A 552 5.84 -10.51 13.73
C VAL A 552 4.60 -10.28 14.57
N MET A 553 3.61 -11.14 14.41
CA MET A 553 2.43 -11.12 15.25
C MET A 553 2.73 -11.86 16.55
N ILE A 554 2.63 -11.15 17.68
CA ILE A 554 3.01 -11.67 18.99
C ILE A 554 2.00 -12.76 19.39
N LYS A 555 2.48 -13.90 19.90
CA LYS A 555 1.69 -14.83 20.72
C LYS A 555 2.04 -14.65 22.19
N ARG A 556 3.34 -14.63 22.46
CA ARG A 556 3.91 -14.42 23.79
C ARG A 556 5.13 -13.52 23.68
N MET A 557 5.29 -12.60 24.62
CA MET A 557 6.48 -11.80 24.79
C MET A 557 6.87 -11.83 26.26
N GLU A 558 8.12 -12.18 26.54
CA GLU A 558 8.68 -12.32 27.88
C GLU A 558 9.73 -11.24 28.07
N SER A 559 9.52 -10.37 29.07
CA SER A 559 10.44 -9.30 29.44
C SER A 559 11.42 -9.80 30.50
N THR A 560 12.64 -9.27 30.54
CA THR A 560 13.61 -9.53 31.62
C THR A 560 13.11 -9.14 33.02
N THR A 561 12.04 -8.34 33.10
CA THR A 561 11.32 -7.97 34.32
C THR A 561 10.20 -8.96 34.72
N ASP A 562 10.25 -10.20 34.21
CA ASP A 562 9.30 -11.30 34.49
C ASP A 562 7.83 -11.03 34.10
N GLN A 563 7.57 -9.97 33.31
CA GLN A 563 6.25 -9.70 32.78
C GLN A 563 6.03 -10.46 31.47
N VAL A 564 5.04 -11.37 31.47
CA VAL A 564 4.62 -12.13 30.28
C VAL A 564 3.42 -11.46 29.61
N PHE A 565 3.62 -11.02 28.38
CA PHE A 565 2.59 -10.44 27.54
C PHE A 565 2.06 -11.50 26.58
N ARG A 566 0.73 -11.65 26.50
CA ARG A 566 0.09 -12.60 25.58
C ARG A 566 -0.87 -11.88 24.65
N SER A 567 -0.74 -12.18 23.36
CA SER A 567 -1.71 -11.78 22.34
C SER A 567 -2.47 -13.05 21.94
N ASN A 568 -3.72 -13.13 22.40
CA ASN A 568 -4.58 -14.30 22.27
C ASN A 568 -5.53 -14.18 21.06
N LYS A 569 -5.09 -13.51 19.98
CA LYS A 569 -5.95 -13.25 18.82
C LYS A 569 -6.36 -14.51 18.07
N ASP A 570 -5.51 -15.53 18.09
CA ASP A 570 -5.80 -16.86 17.59
C ASP A 570 -7.02 -17.48 18.29
N ILE A 571 -7.20 -17.23 19.59
CA ILE A 571 -8.35 -17.71 20.37
C ILE A 571 -9.66 -17.10 19.87
N ALA A 572 -9.68 -15.83 19.43
CA ALA A 572 -10.87 -15.21 18.87
C ALA A 572 -11.37 -15.95 17.62
N GLY A 573 -10.45 -16.48 16.81
CA GLY A 573 -10.79 -17.32 15.67
C GLY A 573 -11.54 -18.59 16.09
N TRP A 574 -11.05 -19.27 17.13
CA TRP A 574 -11.68 -20.47 17.68
C TRP A 574 -13.00 -20.19 18.39
N ILE A 575 -13.13 -19.06 19.10
CA ILE A 575 -14.42 -18.62 19.68
C ILE A 575 -15.45 -18.44 18.57
N PHE A 576 -15.07 -17.80 17.45
CA PHE A 576 -15.97 -17.61 16.33
C PHE A 576 -16.39 -18.93 15.68
N VAL A 577 -15.47 -19.91 15.54
CA VAL A 577 -15.81 -21.29 15.15
C VAL A 577 -16.86 -21.88 16.09
N GLY A 578 -16.64 -21.75 17.41
CA GLY A 578 -17.57 -22.26 18.41
C GLY A 578 -18.96 -21.62 18.31
N LEU A 579 -19.03 -20.32 18.06
CA LEU A 579 -20.30 -19.61 17.83
C LEU A 579 -21.01 -20.05 16.56
N LEU A 580 -20.28 -20.23 15.44
CA LEU A 580 -20.86 -20.76 14.21
C LEU A 580 -21.42 -22.17 14.41
N PHE A 581 -20.68 -23.02 15.12
CA PHE A 581 -21.11 -24.39 15.41
C PHE A 581 -22.33 -24.44 16.35
N LEU A 582 -22.32 -23.62 17.40
CA LEU A 582 -23.48 -23.49 18.30
C LEU A 582 -24.70 -22.97 17.56
N GLY A 583 -24.54 -21.94 16.72
CA GLY A 583 -25.59 -21.41 15.85
C GLY A 583 -26.13 -22.46 14.88
N ALA A 584 -25.24 -23.28 14.30
CA ALA A 584 -25.61 -24.39 13.45
C ALA A 584 -26.49 -25.40 14.18
N LEU A 585 -26.08 -25.82 15.39
CA LEU A 585 -26.85 -26.76 16.22
C LEU A 585 -28.22 -26.21 16.62
N ILE A 586 -28.29 -24.94 17.04
CA ILE A 586 -29.56 -24.29 17.40
C ILE A 586 -30.51 -24.25 16.19
N CYS A 587 -30.01 -23.86 15.02
CA CYS A 587 -30.82 -23.80 13.81
C CYS A 587 -31.30 -25.19 13.39
N ILE A 588 -30.42 -26.20 13.40
CA ILE A 588 -30.83 -27.58 13.09
C ILE A 588 -31.89 -28.06 14.07
N PHE A 589 -31.72 -27.80 15.37
CA PHE A 589 -32.69 -28.17 16.40
C PHE A 589 -34.06 -27.50 16.19
N MET A 590 -34.09 -26.20 15.85
CA MET A 590 -35.33 -25.48 15.51
C MET A 590 -36.02 -26.01 14.24
N GLY A 591 -35.27 -26.64 13.35
CA GLY A 591 -35.80 -27.25 12.13
C GLY A 591 -36.32 -28.67 12.32
N LEU A 592 -35.97 -29.35 13.42
CA LEU A 592 -36.50 -30.68 13.72
C LEU A 592 -37.98 -30.60 14.11
N PRO A 593 -38.81 -31.58 13.71
CA PRO A 593 -40.18 -31.66 14.18
C PRO A 593 -40.20 -31.78 15.71
N PRO A 594 -41.18 -31.17 16.41
CA PRO A 594 -41.31 -31.33 17.84
C PRO A 594 -41.43 -32.82 18.16
N MET A 595 -40.45 -33.37 18.91
CA MET A 595 -40.58 -34.70 19.48
C MET A 595 -41.69 -34.61 20.53
N PHE A 596 -42.81 -35.28 20.25
CA PHE A 596 -43.93 -35.45 21.18
C PHE A 596 -43.52 -36.17 22.46
#